data_AF-A0A2V6FDA4-F1
#
_entry.id   AF-A0A2V6FDA4-F1
#
_cell.length_a   1.000
_cell.length_b   1.000
_cell.length_c   1.000
_cell.angle_alpha   90.00
_cell.angle_beta   90.00
_cell.angle_gamma   90.00
#
_symmetry.space_group_name_H-M   'P 1'
#
loop_
_entity.id
_entity.type
_entity.pdbx_description
1 polymer ?
#
loop_
_entity_poly.entity_id
_entity_poly.type
_entity_poly.pdbx_seq_one_letter_code
_entity_poly.pdbx_strand_id
1 'polypeptide(L)'
;MALAFTVAAFAQNALCGPFDWPQWQGPDRTAHSKETGLLQEWPKDGPPLAWKIKGLGGGDSAPSVAAGRIYGMSHRGGDEMVWALSDKDGKEIWAVRIAPAFTTTWPQSKEGPSATPTVDGDRLYVMGLAGNVACLQASDGKVIWQR
;
A
#
# COMPACT_ATOMS: atom_id res chain seq x y z
N MET A 1 2.42 -34.44 40.89
CA MET A 1 3.21 -34.12 39.67
C MET A 1 2.36 -33.21 38.81
N ALA A 2 2.50 -31.89 38.94
CA ALA A 2 1.69 -30.92 38.21
C ALA A 2 2.46 -30.51 36.93
N LEU A 3 1.88 -30.78 35.76
CA LEU A 3 2.41 -30.28 34.50
C LEU A 3 2.02 -28.80 34.37
N ALA A 4 3.02 -27.92 34.34
CA ALA A 4 2.85 -26.53 33.91
C ALA A 4 2.86 -26.50 32.38
N PHE A 5 1.75 -26.09 31.76
CA PHE A 5 1.71 -25.74 30.34
C PHE A 5 2.13 -24.27 30.20
N THR A 6 3.35 -24.05 29.70
CA THR A 6 3.80 -22.72 29.30
C THR A 6 3.11 -22.37 27.97
N VAL A 7 2.14 -21.45 28.02
CA VAL A 7 1.60 -20.84 26.80
C VAL A 7 2.67 -19.88 26.29
N ALA A 8 3.37 -20.26 25.22
CA ALA A 8 4.20 -19.33 24.48
C ALA A 8 3.27 -18.30 23.82
N ALA A 9 3.18 -17.11 24.41
CA ALA A 9 2.56 -15.98 23.74
C ALA A 9 3.42 -15.65 22.52
N PHE A 10 2.96 -16.02 21.33
CA PHE A 10 3.48 -15.43 20.10
C PHE A 10 3.15 -13.95 20.18
N ALA A 11 4.16 -13.12 20.46
CA ALA A 11 4.04 -11.69 20.23
C ALA A 11 3.62 -11.54 18.76
N GLN A 12 2.38 -11.11 18.54
CA GLN A 12 2.00 -10.55 17.26
C GLN A 12 2.92 -9.35 17.08
N ASN A 13 3.97 -9.51 16.29
CA ASN A 13 4.67 -8.38 15.72
C ASN A 13 3.59 -7.65 14.92
N ALA A 14 2.94 -6.67 15.53
CA ALA A 14 2.22 -5.66 14.81
C ALA A 14 3.29 -4.97 13.97
N LEU A 15 3.48 -5.46 12.74
CA LEU A 15 4.33 -4.85 11.74
C LEU A 15 3.77 -3.46 11.37
N CYS A 16 2.52 -3.17 11.76
CA CYS A 16 1.85 -1.90 11.57
C CYS A 16 2.14 -0.91 12.71
N GLY A 17 2.61 0.28 12.36
CA GLY A 17 2.69 1.42 13.26
C GLY A 17 1.30 1.91 13.70
N PRO A 18 1.20 2.67 14.80
CA PRO A 18 -0.08 3.08 15.40
C PRO A 18 -0.96 3.95 14.49
N PHE A 19 -0.38 4.54 13.44
CA PHE A 19 -1.07 5.41 12.48
C PHE A 19 -0.95 4.92 11.03
N ASP A 20 -0.58 3.65 10.84
CA ASP A 20 -0.55 3.07 9.51
C ASP A 20 -1.93 3.03 8.87
N TRP A 21 -1.94 3.06 7.54
CA TRP A 21 -3.13 3.05 6.70
C TRP A 21 -3.08 1.86 5.72
N PRO A 22 -3.25 0.62 6.20
CA PRO A 22 -2.88 -0.58 5.45
C PRO A 22 -3.85 -0.95 4.32
N GLN A 23 -5.02 -0.33 4.24
CA GLN A 23 -6.08 -0.69 3.29
C GLN A 23 -7.00 0.50 2.99
N TRP A 24 -7.90 0.31 2.01
CA TRP A 24 -8.97 1.27 1.71
C TRP A 24 -9.76 1.64 2.98
N GLN A 25 -9.93 2.94 3.21
CA GLN A 25 -10.57 3.54 4.39
C GLN A 25 -9.88 3.26 5.74
N GLY A 26 -8.62 2.83 5.72
CA GLY A 26 -7.77 2.72 6.91
C GLY A 26 -7.98 1.43 7.70
N PRO A 27 -7.33 1.31 8.88
CA PRO A 27 -7.31 0.07 9.66
C PRO A 27 -8.72 -0.38 10.09
N ASP A 28 -9.59 0.56 10.44
CA ASP A 28 -10.96 0.29 10.90
C ASP A 28 -12.01 0.40 9.79
N ARG A 29 -11.60 0.72 8.55
CA ARG A 29 -12.50 0.96 7.39
C ARG A 29 -13.57 2.04 7.63
N THR A 30 -13.19 3.10 8.33
CA THR A 30 -14.07 4.25 8.64
C THR A 30 -13.66 5.53 7.93
N ALA A 31 -12.56 5.51 7.17
CA ALA A 31 -11.94 6.68 6.56
C ALA A 31 -11.57 7.78 7.58
N HIS A 32 -11.32 7.40 8.83
CA HIS A 32 -10.99 8.33 9.92
C HIS A 32 -9.58 8.06 10.46
N SER A 33 -8.69 9.07 10.40
CA SER A 33 -7.37 8.98 11.03
C SER A 33 -7.47 9.22 12.54
N LYS A 34 -6.71 8.44 13.32
CA LYS A 34 -6.56 8.63 14.77
C LYS A 34 -5.40 9.57 15.14
N GLU A 35 -4.70 10.11 14.14
CA GLU A 35 -3.62 11.06 14.38
C GLU A 35 -4.12 12.33 15.07
N THR A 36 -3.29 12.85 15.96
CA THR A 36 -3.56 14.08 16.75
C THR A 36 -2.38 15.02 16.63
N GLY A 37 -2.56 16.30 16.99
CA GLY A 37 -1.48 17.29 16.92
C GLY A 37 -1.19 17.81 15.51
N LEU A 38 -2.10 17.55 14.57
CA LEU A 38 -2.06 18.15 13.23
C LEU A 38 -2.26 19.66 13.32
N LEU A 39 -1.63 20.39 12.40
CA LEU A 39 -1.84 21.83 12.24
C LEU A 39 -3.33 22.11 12.01
N GLN A 40 -3.91 22.95 12.86
CA GLN A 40 -5.30 23.40 12.71
C GLN A 40 -5.42 24.51 11.65
N GLU A 41 -4.33 25.25 11.45
CA GLU A 41 -4.20 26.29 10.43
C GLU A 41 -2.87 26.13 9.72
N TRP A 42 -2.88 26.29 8.40
CA TRP A 42 -1.66 26.26 7.61
C TRP A 42 -0.93 27.60 7.70
N PRO A 43 0.41 27.60 7.70
CA PRO A 43 1.19 28.81 7.47
C PRO A 43 0.81 29.45 6.13
N LYS A 44 1.09 30.75 5.97
CA LYS A 44 0.82 31.50 4.73
C LYS A 44 1.34 30.81 3.47
N ASP A 45 2.53 30.21 3.55
CA ASP A 45 3.20 29.53 2.44
C ASP A 45 2.91 28.00 2.41
N GLY A 46 2.03 27.52 3.30
CA GLY A 46 1.70 26.11 3.49
C GLY A 46 2.70 25.35 4.38
N PRO A 47 2.41 24.07 4.70
CA PRO A 47 3.37 23.20 5.34
C PRO A 47 4.56 22.93 4.40
N PRO A 48 5.77 22.74 4.94
CA PRO A 48 6.93 22.40 4.11
C PRO A 48 6.70 21.08 3.36
N LEU A 49 7.03 21.06 2.07
CA LEU A 49 7.00 19.84 1.27
C LEU A 49 8.05 18.87 1.81
N ALA A 50 7.60 17.74 2.39
CA ALA A 50 8.50 16.72 2.91
C ALA A 50 9.35 16.09 1.80
N TRP A 51 8.71 15.61 0.74
CA TRP A 51 9.35 15.09 -0.47
C TRP A 51 8.32 14.96 -1.59
N LYS A 52 8.81 14.79 -2.82
CA LYS A 52 7.98 14.54 -4.00
C LYS A 52 8.71 13.63 -4.97
N ILE A 53 7.97 12.71 -5.56
CA ILE A 53 8.46 11.80 -6.59
C ILE A 53 7.69 11.98 -7.90
N LYS A 54 8.29 11.52 -8.99
CA LYS A 54 7.71 11.51 -10.34
C LYS A 54 7.96 10.13 -10.95
N GLY A 55 7.24 9.81 -12.03
CA GLY A 55 7.48 8.58 -12.79
C GLY A 55 6.89 7.32 -12.17
N LEU A 56 5.91 7.44 -11.27
CA LEU A 56 5.19 6.28 -10.74
C LEU A 56 4.30 5.59 -11.77
N GLY A 57 4.07 6.18 -12.93
CA GLY A 57 3.08 5.70 -13.90
C GLY A 57 1.67 6.21 -13.61
N GLY A 58 0.72 5.84 -14.46
CA GLY A 58 -0.69 6.19 -14.29
C GLY A 58 -1.40 5.22 -13.37
N GLY A 59 -2.37 5.69 -12.58
CA GLY A 59 -3.17 4.86 -11.68
C GLY A 59 -4.14 5.73 -10.88
N ASP A 60 -5.29 5.17 -10.53
CA ASP A 60 -6.37 5.87 -9.83
C ASP A 60 -6.58 5.35 -8.40
N SER A 61 -5.80 4.36 -7.98
CA SER A 61 -5.84 3.79 -6.63
C SER A 61 -5.28 4.77 -5.59
N ALA A 62 -5.92 4.84 -4.42
CA ALA A 62 -5.24 5.41 -3.26
C ALA A 62 -4.11 4.48 -2.79
N PRO A 63 -3.00 5.01 -2.24
CA PRO A 63 -1.93 4.19 -1.68
C PRO A 63 -2.34 3.56 -0.34
N SER A 64 -1.61 2.52 0.04
CA SER A 64 -1.62 2.00 1.41
C SER A 64 -0.28 2.24 2.08
N VAL A 65 -0.29 2.58 3.37
CA VAL A 65 0.92 2.84 4.14
C VAL A 65 1.00 1.85 5.28
N ALA A 66 2.05 1.05 5.34
CA ALA A 66 2.28 0.13 6.44
C ALA A 66 3.76 -0.19 6.62
N ALA A 67 4.20 -0.31 7.88
CA ALA A 67 5.53 -0.77 8.24
C ALA A 67 6.68 0.04 7.58
N GLY A 68 6.55 1.37 7.54
CA GLY A 68 7.54 2.25 6.93
C GLY A 68 7.55 2.25 5.39
N ARG A 69 6.48 1.78 4.76
CA ARG A 69 6.37 1.64 3.30
C ARG A 69 5.06 2.17 2.78
N ILE A 70 5.11 2.70 1.56
CA ILE A 70 3.95 3.13 0.77
C ILE A 70 3.79 2.15 -0.39
N TYR A 71 2.63 1.54 -0.52
CA TYR A 71 2.29 0.59 -1.58
C TYR A 71 1.28 1.19 -2.54
N GLY A 72 1.41 0.88 -3.81
CA GLY A 72 0.44 1.28 -4.82
C GLY A 72 0.55 0.45 -6.09
N MET A 73 -0.31 0.79 -7.04
CA MET A 73 -0.37 0.17 -8.35
C MET A 73 -0.30 1.23 -9.44
N SER A 74 0.19 0.84 -10.62
CA SER A 74 0.31 1.77 -11.75
C SER A 74 0.49 1.05 -13.08
N HIS A 75 0.09 1.68 -14.18
CA HIS A 75 0.60 1.36 -15.50
C HIS A 75 1.99 1.98 -15.74
N ARG A 76 2.96 1.15 -16.13
CA ARG A 76 4.29 1.58 -16.58
C ARG A 76 4.71 0.76 -17.79
N GLY A 77 5.12 1.41 -18.87
CA GLY A 77 5.72 0.71 -20.04
C GLY A 77 4.82 -0.34 -20.71
N GLY A 78 3.50 -0.20 -20.62
CA GLY A 78 2.54 -1.19 -21.17
C GLY A 78 2.20 -2.33 -20.22
N ASP A 79 2.71 -2.29 -18.98
CA ASP A 79 2.44 -3.27 -17.94
C ASP A 79 1.72 -2.65 -16.74
N GLU A 80 1.02 -3.49 -16.00
CA GLU A 80 0.46 -3.19 -14.70
C GLU A 80 1.44 -3.65 -13.61
N MET A 81 1.82 -2.69 -12.77
CA MET A 81 2.88 -2.81 -11.78
C MET A 81 2.32 -2.62 -10.38
N VAL A 82 2.81 -3.41 -9.43
CA VAL A 82 2.72 -3.14 -8.00
C VAL A 82 4.06 -2.62 -7.54
N TRP A 83 4.08 -1.61 -6.68
CA TRP A 83 5.31 -1.01 -6.20
C TRP A 83 5.24 -0.74 -4.70
N ALA A 84 6.42 -0.69 -4.07
CA ALA A 84 6.60 -0.19 -2.71
C ALA A 84 7.69 0.88 -2.67
N LEU A 85 7.44 1.92 -1.89
CA LEU A 85 8.35 3.02 -1.62
C LEU A 85 8.66 3.11 -0.14
N SER A 86 9.79 3.70 0.20
CA SER A 86 10.11 4.18 1.54
C SER A 86 9.23 5.39 1.88
N ASP A 87 8.56 5.38 3.04
CA ASP A 87 7.76 6.52 3.50
C ASP A 87 8.61 7.73 3.94
N LYS A 88 9.90 7.49 4.21
CA LYS A 88 10.84 8.51 4.68
C LYS A 88 11.27 9.47 3.59
N ASP A 89 11.46 8.95 2.38
CA ASP A 89 12.10 9.70 1.28
C ASP A 89 11.51 9.39 -0.10
N GLY A 90 10.46 8.56 -0.19
CA GLY A 90 9.78 8.21 -1.43
C GLY A 90 10.60 7.32 -2.37
N LYS A 91 11.78 6.83 -1.96
CA LYS A 91 12.60 5.96 -2.81
C LYS A 91 11.90 4.62 -3.04
N GLU A 92 11.94 4.17 -4.29
CA GLU A 92 11.42 2.84 -4.64
C GLU A 92 12.26 1.75 -3.98
N ILE A 93 11.59 0.87 -3.24
CA ILE A 93 12.18 -0.31 -2.60
C ILE A 93 12.12 -1.48 -3.58
N TRP A 94 10.94 -1.70 -4.18
CA TRP A 94 10.73 -2.73 -5.19
C TRP A 94 9.54 -2.34 -6.09
N ALA A 95 9.54 -2.87 -7.31
CA ALA A 95 8.42 -2.83 -8.23
C ALA A 95 8.33 -4.16 -8.98
N VAL A 96 7.11 -4.70 -9.08
CA VAL A 96 6.84 -6.02 -9.65
C VAL A 96 5.71 -5.92 -10.65
N ARG A 97 5.96 -6.46 -11.83
CA ARG A 97 4.97 -6.63 -12.87
C ARG A 97 3.99 -7.73 -12.48
N ILE A 98 2.69 -7.45 -12.56
CA ILE A 98 1.64 -8.45 -12.31
C ILE A 98 0.87 -8.82 -13.58
N ALA A 99 0.64 -7.90 -14.51
CA ALA A 99 -0.12 -8.16 -15.74
C ALA A 99 0.30 -7.20 -16.85
N PRO A 100 -0.08 -7.45 -18.12
CA PRO A 100 -0.14 -6.39 -19.12
C PRO A 100 -1.10 -5.29 -18.66
N ALA A 101 -0.81 -4.04 -19.03
CA ALA A 101 -1.74 -2.94 -18.78
C ALA A 101 -3.08 -3.20 -19.50
N PHE A 102 -4.17 -2.91 -18.82
CA PHE A 102 -5.52 -3.06 -19.38
C PHE A 102 -6.13 -1.70 -19.66
N THR A 103 -6.73 -1.52 -20.83
CA THR A 103 -7.39 -0.26 -21.18
C THR A 103 -8.90 -0.42 -21.06
N THR A 104 -9.49 0.43 -20.23
CA THR A 104 -10.94 0.52 -20.11
C THR A 104 -11.57 1.39 -21.21
N THR A 105 -12.81 1.08 -21.58
CA THR A 105 -13.64 1.93 -22.46
C THR A 105 -14.38 3.02 -21.70
N TRP A 106 -14.37 2.99 -20.37
CA TRP A 106 -14.99 4.00 -19.52
C TRP A 106 -14.33 5.37 -19.73
N PRO A 107 -15.11 6.47 -19.72
CA PRO A 107 -14.55 7.82 -19.84
C PRO A 107 -13.58 8.16 -18.70
N GLN A 108 -13.85 7.63 -17.49
CA GLN A 108 -13.02 7.73 -16.30
C GLN A 108 -12.18 6.47 -16.09
N SER A 109 -11.14 6.57 -15.24
CA SER A 109 -10.26 5.47 -14.85
C SER A 109 -9.30 4.96 -15.94
N LYS A 110 -8.86 5.85 -16.84
CA LYS A 110 -7.97 5.50 -17.97
C LYS A 110 -6.50 5.44 -17.58
N GLU A 111 -6.14 6.02 -16.43
CA GLU A 111 -4.75 6.16 -16.03
C GLU A 111 -4.19 4.85 -15.47
N GLY A 112 -5.03 3.98 -14.88
CA GLY A 112 -4.62 2.62 -14.56
C GLY A 112 -5.44 1.97 -13.45
N PRO A 113 -4.83 1.08 -12.66
CA PRO A 113 -5.52 0.36 -11.58
C PRO A 113 -6.13 1.31 -10.55
N SER A 114 -7.32 0.98 -10.08
CA SER A 114 -8.06 1.76 -9.07
C SER A 114 -8.16 1.09 -7.71
N ALA A 115 -7.77 -0.19 -7.59
CA ALA A 115 -7.84 -0.92 -6.33
C ALA A 115 -6.68 -0.54 -5.41
N THR A 116 -6.99 0.00 -4.23
CA THR A 116 -6.01 0.23 -3.17
C THR A 116 -5.44 -1.10 -2.66
N PRO A 117 -4.11 -1.29 -2.66
CA PRO A 117 -3.50 -2.50 -2.10
C PRO A 117 -3.89 -2.74 -0.65
N THR A 118 -4.03 -3.99 -0.23
CA THR A 118 -4.33 -4.34 1.17
C THR A 118 -3.13 -5.03 1.80
N VAL A 119 -2.62 -4.46 2.89
CA VAL A 119 -1.55 -5.05 3.71
C VAL A 119 -2.17 -5.80 4.88
N ASP A 120 -1.79 -7.06 5.05
CA ASP A 120 -2.14 -7.87 6.23
C ASP A 120 -0.91 -8.65 6.69
N GLY A 121 -0.36 -8.26 7.84
CA GLY A 121 0.90 -8.79 8.35
C GLY A 121 2.05 -8.62 7.35
N ASP A 122 2.58 -9.73 6.86
CA ASP A 122 3.69 -9.79 5.91
C ASP A 122 3.24 -10.01 4.45
N ARG A 123 1.92 -9.90 4.19
CA ARG A 123 1.29 -10.09 2.89
C ARG A 123 0.75 -8.77 2.34
N LEU A 124 0.83 -8.63 1.02
CA LEU A 124 0.22 -7.57 0.24
C LEU A 124 -0.72 -8.19 -0.78
N TYR A 125 -1.96 -7.74 -0.82
CA TYR A 125 -2.98 -8.19 -1.76
C TYR A 125 -3.35 -7.07 -2.71
N VAL A 126 -3.45 -7.39 -3.99
CA VAL A 126 -3.76 -6.44 -5.05
C VAL A 126 -4.75 -7.03 -6.04
N MET A 127 -5.48 -6.15 -6.72
CA MET A 127 -6.36 -6.50 -7.83
C MET A 127 -6.14 -5.53 -8.98
N GLY A 128 -5.78 -6.08 -10.13
CA GLY A 128 -5.59 -5.33 -11.35
C GLY A 128 -6.87 -4.95 -12.06
N LEU A 129 -6.76 -4.05 -13.04
CA LEU A 129 -7.93 -3.51 -13.74
C LEU A 129 -8.65 -4.59 -14.58
N ALA A 130 -7.90 -5.57 -15.08
CA ALA A 130 -8.44 -6.75 -15.77
C ALA A 130 -8.94 -7.86 -14.81
N GLY A 131 -8.93 -7.63 -13.50
CA GLY A 131 -9.33 -8.61 -12.49
C GLY A 131 -8.23 -9.59 -12.07
N ASN A 132 -6.98 -9.38 -12.47
CA ASN A 132 -5.85 -10.17 -11.98
C ASN A 132 -5.66 -9.96 -10.49
N VAL A 133 -5.67 -11.04 -9.70
CA VAL A 133 -5.51 -10.95 -8.25
C VAL A 133 -4.16 -11.56 -7.88
N ALA A 134 -3.38 -10.86 -7.08
CA ALA A 134 -2.09 -11.35 -6.62
C ALA A 134 -1.91 -11.15 -5.11
N CYS A 135 -1.16 -12.07 -4.51
CA CYS A 135 -0.60 -11.93 -3.17
C CYS A 135 0.91 -11.91 -3.28
N LEU A 136 1.52 -10.90 -2.67
CA LEU A 136 2.94 -10.65 -2.66
C LEU A 136 3.44 -10.64 -1.21
N GLN A 137 4.71 -10.98 -1.03
CA GLN A 137 5.43 -10.69 0.19
C GLN A 137 5.64 -9.17 0.30
N ALA A 138 5.21 -8.56 1.40
CA ALA A 138 5.24 -7.09 1.53
C ALA A 138 6.67 -6.51 1.57
N SER A 139 7.63 -7.29 2.07
CA SER A 139 9.02 -6.83 2.26
C SER A 139 9.81 -6.66 0.97
N ASP A 140 9.58 -7.51 -0.03
CA ASP A 140 10.41 -7.61 -1.24
C ASP A 140 9.61 -7.73 -2.56
N GLY A 141 8.27 -7.75 -2.48
CA GLY A 141 7.40 -7.85 -3.65
C GLY A 141 7.37 -9.25 -4.26
N LYS A 142 7.98 -10.27 -3.65
CA LYS A 142 7.93 -11.63 -4.19
C LYS A 142 6.48 -12.10 -4.33
N VAL A 143 6.06 -12.45 -5.55
CA VAL A 143 4.73 -13.02 -5.81
C VAL A 143 4.65 -14.40 -5.14
N ILE A 144 3.67 -14.55 -4.24
CA ILE A 144 3.36 -15.81 -3.55
C ILE A 144 2.38 -16.61 -4.39
N TRP A 145 1.34 -15.95 -4.89
CA TRP A 145 0.40 -16.51 -5.85
C TRP A 145 -0.25 -15.42 -6.69
N GLN A 146 -0.77 -15.81 -7.86
CA GLN A 146 -1.52 -14.95 -8.77
C GLN A 146 -2.61 -15.74 -9.49
N ARG A 147 -3.74 -15.09 -9.83
CA ARG A 147 -4.86 -15.62 -10.61
C ARG A 147 -5.30 -14.64 -11.69
#